data_AF-A0A7V0NEH3-F1
#
_entry.id   AF-A0A7V0NEH3-F1
#
_cell.length_a   1.000
_cell.length_b   1.000
_cell.length_c   1.000
_cell.angle_alpha   90.00
_cell.angle_beta   90.00
_cell.angle_gamma   90.00
#
_symmetry.space_group_name_H-M   'P 1'
#
loop_
_entity.id
_entity.type
_entity.pdbx_description
1 polymer ?
#
loop_
_entity_poly.entity_id
_entity_poly.type
_entity_poly.pdbx_seq_one_letter_code
_entity_poly.pdbx_strand_id
1 'polypeptide(L)'
;MKAFFPPILTHVFRKGIITKVSVLARVFANISMEGKIVEYINTNTKKIMLAVCLEEKGEKVRLLSPQNREVIISKNRIFHISKERIPLNHPRQHLISILKDEIEKRETLKKKINIFELWEVLCEEGGVYPLKALAELYYPSTPSSSEEAALLRALFEEKVHFKFIGNGFEVQSLKKVQEILSQKKKEEEKKKKIEEAAQWLKCIWKGESVSPPANSKEYIEILKEWCFWQEEAKSAKIAKEILEKAGLNTIEHPFLILVKLGVFSKHENIFLYRLHIPISFSKEVKIVTQALIQQSPSYFKNREDLRDLYTFTIDGPETKDFDDALSLFCEGEHYVVGIHITDLTPFVKFGDVLDEEAKVRGTSIYLPEQRIPMLPESISDQLASLKANETRPAMSFFITLDKEAKIVNYSILPSIVSVDRHFTYDEVDCILAENETFHTLYQLALKFRQRRLEQGGMIIALPELVFSFHSDTVIEIRQRNPEKPARILIAEFMIMANYLAAEFLQKKNIPALYRLQPPPRERIMNGTSKDIFTLYLQRKLLNRSQLDTKPAFHHILGLNKYTSVTSPLRRYLD
;
A
#
# COMPACT_ATOMS: atom_id res chain seq x y z
N MET A 1 26.78 13.19 39.34
CA MET A 1 28.05 13.01 40.08
C MET A 1 27.88 13.63 41.46
N LYS A 2 28.17 12.83 42.49
CA LYS A 2 27.89 13.03 43.91
C LYS A 2 28.58 14.28 44.50
N ALA A 3 27.79 15.25 44.99
CA ALA A 3 28.17 16.15 46.09
C ALA A 3 26.92 16.96 46.51
N PHE A 4 26.73 17.15 47.81
CA PHE A 4 25.59 17.76 48.54
C PHE A 4 24.49 16.82 49.05
N PHE A 5 24.82 15.97 50.03
CA PHE A 5 23.92 15.61 51.13
C PHE A 5 24.73 15.38 52.43
N PRO A 6 24.19 15.73 53.62
CA PRO A 6 24.84 15.57 54.92
C PRO A 6 24.89 14.09 55.37
N PRO A 7 25.84 13.72 56.26
CA PRO A 7 26.13 12.32 56.60
C PRO A 7 25.19 11.81 57.70
N ILE A 8 23.98 11.36 57.35
CA ILE A 8 23.08 10.70 58.35
C ILE A 8 22.55 9.33 57.91
N LEU A 9 22.69 8.88 56.65
CA LEU A 9 22.05 7.62 56.21
C LEU A 9 22.98 6.53 55.66
N THR A 10 24.28 6.56 55.98
CA THR A 10 25.25 5.57 55.46
C THR A 10 25.67 4.48 56.45
N HIS A 11 25.01 4.34 57.61
CA HIS A 11 25.46 3.37 58.64
C HIS A 11 24.41 2.44 59.26
N VAL A 12 23.22 2.30 58.67
CA VAL A 12 22.20 1.34 59.17
C VAL A 12 21.87 0.21 58.17
N PHE A 13 22.27 0.32 56.90
CA PHE A 13 21.87 -0.65 55.87
C PHE A 13 22.72 -1.92 55.73
N ARG A 14 23.70 -2.16 56.61
CA ARG A 14 24.54 -3.39 56.59
C ARG A 14 24.41 -4.19 57.89
N LYS A 15 23.20 -4.67 58.17
CA LYS A 15 22.88 -5.95 58.84
C LYS A 15 21.48 -5.87 59.43
N GLY A 16 20.57 -6.69 58.91
CA GLY A 16 19.50 -7.25 59.74
C GLY A 16 18.06 -6.85 59.46
N ILE A 17 17.62 -6.71 58.21
CA ILE A 17 16.20 -6.98 57.84
C ILE A 17 16.17 -7.67 56.47
N ILE A 18 16.75 -8.85 56.37
CA ILE A 18 16.50 -9.76 55.24
C ILE A 18 16.25 -11.15 55.81
N THR A 19 15.03 -11.36 56.29
CA THR A 19 14.41 -12.68 56.32
C THR A 19 12.90 -12.50 56.46
N LYS A 20 12.16 -13.11 55.51
CA LYS A 20 10.70 -13.24 55.40
C LYS A 20 9.95 -12.12 54.66
N VAL A 21 9.91 -12.23 53.33
CA VAL A 21 8.72 -11.87 52.54
C VAL A 21 8.08 -13.15 52.05
N SER A 22 7.31 -13.79 52.93
CA SER A 22 6.37 -14.86 52.59
C SER A 22 5.17 -14.84 53.54
N VAL A 23 4.56 -13.67 53.77
CA VAL A 23 3.25 -13.58 54.42
C VAL A 23 2.51 -12.35 53.87
N LEU A 24 1.88 -12.47 52.70
CA LEU A 24 1.02 -11.43 52.14
C LEU A 24 -0.46 -11.60 52.53
N ALA A 25 -0.75 -12.30 53.64
CA ALA A 25 -2.09 -12.45 54.15
C ALA A 25 -2.13 -12.19 55.66
N ARG A 26 -3.04 -11.28 56.08
CA ARG A 26 -3.40 -10.85 57.45
C ARG A 26 -2.58 -9.70 58.06
N VAL A 27 -2.67 -8.50 57.47
CA VAL A 27 -2.16 -7.26 58.12
C VAL A 27 -3.16 -6.69 59.14
N PHE A 28 -4.45 -7.06 59.08
CA PHE A 28 -5.50 -6.43 59.93
C PHE A 28 -6.25 -7.37 60.87
N ALA A 29 -5.81 -8.63 61.05
CA ALA A 29 -6.59 -9.65 61.74
C ALA A 29 -6.92 -9.35 63.22
N ASN A 30 -6.22 -8.42 63.88
CA ASN A 30 -6.40 -8.09 65.30
C ASN A 30 -6.65 -6.59 65.60
N ILE A 31 -6.95 -5.74 64.60
CA ILE A 31 -7.16 -4.29 64.81
C ILE A 31 -8.65 -3.95 64.65
N SER A 32 -9.29 -3.53 65.74
CA SER A 32 -10.64 -2.94 65.67
C SER A 32 -10.60 -1.66 64.83
N MET A 33 -11.46 -1.61 63.81
CA MET A 33 -11.59 -0.53 62.84
C MET A 33 -12.65 0.50 63.23
N GLU A 34 -13.53 0.16 64.17
CA GLU A 34 -14.65 1.01 64.58
C GLU A 34 -14.17 2.37 65.14
N GLY A 35 -14.65 3.45 64.53
CA GLY A 35 -14.23 4.82 64.84
C GLY A 35 -12.96 5.27 64.13
N LYS A 36 -12.31 4.45 63.29
CA LYS A 36 -11.09 4.82 62.57
C LYS A 36 -11.39 5.27 61.14
N ILE A 37 -10.54 6.13 60.60
CA ILE A 37 -10.53 6.51 59.18
C ILE A 37 -9.84 5.40 58.39
N VAL A 38 -10.48 4.89 57.37
CA VAL A 38 -9.98 3.84 56.48
C VAL A 38 -9.88 4.32 55.05
N GLU A 39 -8.95 3.73 54.30
CA GLU A 39 -8.78 3.97 52.87
C GLU A 39 -8.94 2.70 52.05
N TYR A 40 -9.71 2.80 50.97
CA TYR A 40 -9.98 1.69 50.08
C TYR A 40 -10.01 2.15 48.62
N ILE A 41 -9.70 1.25 47.69
CA ILE A 41 -9.79 1.53 46.26
C ILE A 41 -11.21 1.24 45.78
N ASN A 42 -11.85 2.24 45.17
CA ASN A 42 -13.14 2.05 44.52
C ASN A 42 -12.94 1.30 43.20
N THR A 43 -13.65 0.19 43.03
CA THR A 43 -13.53 -0.72 41.88
C THR A 43 -13.95 -0.09 40.56
N ASN A 44 -14.90 0.86 40.58
CA ASN A 44 -15.43 1.48 39.38
C ASN A 44 -14.59 2.67 38.95
N THR A 45 -14.15 3.50 39.90
CA THR A 45 -13.40 4.72 39.60
C THR A 45 -11.89 4.53 39.62
N LYS A 46 -11.40 3.41 40.17
CA LYS A 46 -9.96 3.14 40.41
C LYS A 46 -9.28 4.29 41.16
N LYS A 47 -9.99 4.93 42.09
CA LYS A 47 -9.47 5.99 42.96
C LYS A 47 -9.45 5.53 44.42
N ILE A 48 -8.51 6.07 45.19
CA ILE A 48 -8.47 5.90 46.64
C ILE A 48 -9.59 6.73 47.25
N MET A 49 -10.42 6.07 48.05
CA MET A 49 -11.53 6.66 48.81
C MET A 49 -11.19 6.65 50.28
N LEU A 50 -11.61 7.69 50.99
CA LEU A 50 -11.46 7.85 52.44
C LEU A 50 -12.84 7.81 53.09
N ALA A 51 -12.97 7.10 54.21
CA ALA A 51 -14.21 7.00 54.98
C ALA A 51 -13.94 6.69 56.46
N VAL A 52 -14.88 6.99 57.36
CA VAL A 52 -14.81 6.51 58.75
C VAL A 52 -15.58 5.19 58.90
N CYS A 53 -15.04 4.24 59.65
CA CYS A 53 -15.71 2.98 59.94
C CYS A 53 -16.70 3.15 61.09
N LEU A 54 -18.00 2.99 60.79
CA LEU A 54 -19.09 3.10 61.75
C LEU A 54 -19.35 1.80 62.51
N GLU A 55 -19.16 0.66 61.85
CA GLU A 55 -19.50 -0.65 62.44
C GLU A 55 -18.66 -1.75 61.75
N GLU A 56 -18.17 -2.70 62.55
CA GLU A 56 -17.38 -3.85 62.08
C GLU A 56 -18.12 -5.16 62.43
N LYS A 57 -18.53 -5.94 61.42
CA LYS A 57 -19.25 -7.21 61.59
C LYS A 57 -18.61 -8.31 60.75
N GLY A 58 -17.89 -9.23 61.41
CA GLY A 58 -17.20 -10.34 60.74
C GLY A 58 -16.21 -9.82 59.70
N GLU A 59 -16.36 -10.21 58.44
CA GLU A 59 -15.52 -9.78 57.30
C GLU A 59 -15.97 -8.49 56.63
N LYS A 60 -17.09 -7.87 57.08
CA LYS A 60 -17.66 -6.66 56.49
C LYS A 60 -17.54 -5.47 57.43
N VAL A 61 -17.29 -4.30 56.85
CA VAL A 61 -17.26 -3.01 57.55
C VAL A 61 -18.28 -2.06 56.93
N ARG A 62 -18.99 -1.29 57.77
CA ARG A 62 -19.90 -0.23 57.35
C ARG A 62 -19.17 1.10 57.47
N LEU A 63 -19.03 1.82 56.36
CA LEU A 63 -18.21 3.02 56.23
C LEU A 63 -19.07 4.24 55.90
N LEU A 64 -18.78 5.40 56.47
CA LEU A 64 -19.38 6.69 56.11
C LEU A 64 -18.41 7.53 55.29
N SER A 65 -18.83 7.91 54.08
CA SER A 65 -18.04 8.74 53.16
C SER A 65 -18.24 10.24 53.41
N PRO A 66 -17.32 11.11 52.93
CA PRO A 66 -17.45 12.57 52.98
C PRO A 66 -18.68 13.14 52.26
N GLN A 67 -19.33 12.34 51.40
CA GLN A 67 -20.55 12.70 50.67
C GLN A 67 -21.82 12.28 51.43
N ASN A 68 -21.71 11.97 52.71
CA ASN A 68 -22.80 11.45 53.55
C ASN A 68 -23.43 10.15 53.00
N ARG A 69 -22.61 9.27 52.41
CA ARG A 69 -23.05 7.97 51.91
C ARG A 69 -22.46 6.86 52.76
N GLU A 70 -23.29 5.88 53.11
CA GLU A 70 -22.83 4.67 53.77
C GLU A 70 -22.53 3.57 52.74
N VAL A 71 -21.39 2.90 52.89
CA VAL A 71 -20.95 1.82 52.01
C VAL A 71 -20.50 0.65 52.85
N ILE A 72 -20.91 -0.56 52.47
CA ILE A 72 -20.45 -1.81 53.09
C ILE A 72 -19.41 -2.45 52.19
N ILE A 73 -18.19 -2.65 52.69
CA ILE A 73 -17.11 -3.32 51.97
C ILE A 73 -16.50 -4.46 52.80
N SER A 74 -15.81 -5.37 52.12
CA SER A 74 -15.00 -6.40 52.81
C SER A 74 -13.74 -5.78 53.40
N LYS A 75 -13.34 -6.23 54.59
CA LYS A 75 -12.09 -5.82 55.27
C LYS A 75 -10.85 -5.94 54.39
N ASN A 76 -10.80 -6.96 53.53
CA ASN A 76 -9.66 -7.21 52.63
C ASN A 76 -9.48 -6.13 51.55
N ARG A 77 -10.44 -5.22 51.39
CA ARG A 77 -10.36 -4.09 50.45
C ARG A 77 -9.82 -2.81 51.08
N ILE A 78 -9.54 -2.82 52.38
CA ILE A 78 -8.95 -1.69 53.09
C ILE A 78 -7.43 -1.78 52.99
N PHE A 79 -6.80 -0.69 52.59
CA PHE A 79 -5.35 -0.60 52.37
C PHE A 79 -4.63 0.19 53.45
N HIS A 80 -5.33 1.10 54.14
CA HIS A 80 -4.78 1.89 55.24
C HIS A 80 -5.85 2.19 56.29
N ILE A 81 -5.45 2.22 57.56
CA ILE A 81 -6.31 2.46 58.73
C ILE A 81 -5.62 3.48 59.63
N SER A 82 -6.33 4.53 60.05
CA SER A 82 -5.77 5.52 60.97
C SER A 82 -5.52 4.95 62.37
N LYS A 83 -4.47 5.45 63.03
CA LYS A 83 -4.16 5.16 64.43
C LYS A 83 -5.15 5.86 65.36
N GLU A 84 -5.55 7.08 64.99
CA GLU A 84 -6.53 7.91 65.69
C GLU A 84 -7.95 7.32 65.56
N ARG A 85 -8.68 7.34 66.68
CA ARG A 85 -10.08 6.93 66.77
C ARG A 85 -10.95 8.16 66.99
N ILE A 86 -11.91 8.35 66.10
CA ILE A 86 -12.96 9.37 66.19
C ILE A 86 -14.10 8.80 67.04
N PRO A 87 -14.54 9.51 68.09
CA PRO A 87 -15.72 9.13 68.85
C PRO A 87 -16.97 9.10 67.95
N LEU A 88 -17.64 7.95 67.89
CA LEU A 88 -18.84 7.77 67.04
C LEU A 88 -20.12 8.38 67.63
N ASN A 89 -20.04 8.96 68.83
CA ASN A 89 -21.13 9.71 69.47
C ASN A 89 -21.29 11.14 68.90
N HIS A 90 -20.36 11.60 68.06
CA HIS A 90 -20.49 12.90 67.38
C HIS A 90 -21.56 12.88 66.27
N PRO A 91 -22.25 14.01 66.02
CA PRO A 91 -23.18 14.14 64.89
C PRO A 91 -22.52 13.80 63.56
N ARG A 92 -23.26 13.16 62.63
CA ARG A 92 -22.75 12.76 61.30
C ARG A 92 -22.09 13.91 60.53
N GLN A 93 -22.61 15.13 60.65
CA GLN A 93 -22.04 16.31 60.00
C GLN A 93 -20.63 16.64 60.52
N HIS A 94 -20.38 16.42 61.81
CA HIS A 94 -19.06 16.61 62.41
C HIS A 94 -18.06 15.56 61.89
N LEU A 95 -18.48 14.29 61.82
CA LEU A 95 -17.67 13.22 61.22
C LEU A 95 -17.29 13.54 59.77
N ILE A 96 -18.23 14.05 58.97
CA ILE A 96 -17.97 14.45 57.58
C ILE A 96 -16.98 15.61 57.48
N SER A 97 -17.07 16.60 58.38
CA SER A 97 -16.11 17.71 58.43
C SER A 97 -14.69 17.19 58.64
N ILE A 98 -14.50 16.32 59.65
CA ILE A 98 -13.21 15.69 59.95
C ILE A 98 -12.65 14.95 58.72
N LEU A 99 -13.50 14.22 57.99
CA LEU A 99 -13.06 13.51 56.78
C LEU A 99 -12.64 14.46 55.65
N LYS A 100 -13.30 15.61 55.49
CA LYS A 100 -12.91 16.62 54.48
C LYS A 100 -11.57 17.25 54.84
N ASP A 101 -11.39 17.63 56.11
CA ASP A 101 -10.15 18.21 56.60
C ASP A 101 -8.97 17.23 56.44
N GLU A 102 -9.20 15.94 56.74
CA GLU A 102 -8.19 14.90 56.54
C GLU A 102 -7.88 14.64 55.06
N ILE A 103 -8.85 14.78 54.14
CA ILE A 103 -8.58 14.69 52.70
C ILE A 103 -7.66 15.83 52.25
N GLU A 104 -7.98 17.07 52.62
CA GLU A 104 -7.20 18.24 52.23
C GLU A 104 -5.77 18.18 52.80
N LYS A 105 -5.64 17.78 54.06
CA LYS A 105 -4.35 17.55 54.72
C LYS A 105 -3.53 16.49 53.99
N ARG A 106 -4.11 15.33 53.66
CA ARG A 106 -3.42 14.25 52.94
C ARG A 106 -3.04 14.63 51.52
N GLU A 107 -3.88 15.38 50.80
CA GLU A 107 -3.55 15.91 49.47
C GLU A 107 -2.42 16.94 49.51
N THR A 108 -2.39 17.78 50.56
CA THR A 108 -1.29 18.74 50.78
C THR A 108 0.02 18.03 51.10
N LEU A 109 -0.03 16.98 51.93
CA LEU A 109 1.13 16.13 52.22
C LEU A 109 1.62 15.39 50.97
N LYS A 110 0.72 14.83 50.16
CA LYS A 110 1.03 14.09 48.93
C LYS A 110 1.90 14.90 47.97
N LYS A 111 1.61 16.21 47.80
CA LYS A 111 2.38 17.11 46.93
C LYS A 111 3.84 17.28 47.35
N LYS A 112 4.17 17.00 48.60
CA LYS A 112 5.54 17.10 49.15
C LYS A 112 6.33 15.78 49.04
N ILE A 113 5.71 14.71 48.52
CA ILE A 113 6.33 13.38 48.46
C ILE A 113 7.14 13.23 47.17
N ASN A 114 8.43 12.90 47.31
CA ASN A 114 9.31 12.57 46.19
C ASN A 114 9.45 11.05 46.05
N ILE A 115 8.63 10.46 45.18
CA ILE A 115 8.63 9.01 44.93
C ILE A 115 9.96 8.52 44.32
N PHE A 116 10.66 9.37 43.58
CA PHE A 116 11.93 9.00 42.95
C PHE A 116 13.01 8.71 43.99
N GLU A 117 13.11 9.49 45.06
CA GLU A 117 14.08 9.26 46.14
C GLU A 117 13.84 7.91 46.83
N LEU A 118 12.57 7.58 47.11
CA LEU A 118 12.20 6.30 47.70
C LEU A 118 12.55 5.13 46.76
N TRP A 119 12.34 5.32 45.46
CA TRP A 119 12.66 4.33 44.46
C TRP A 119 14.17 4.15 44.27
N GLU A 120 14.95 5.23 44.28
CA GLU A 120 16.41 5.21 44.09
C GLU A 120 17.08 4.30 45.14
N VAL A 121 16.61 4.37 46.38
CA VAL A 121 17.10 3.52 47.49
C VAL A 121 16.75 2.03 47.29
N LEU A 122 15.57 1.74 46.73
CA LEU A 122 15.03 0.37 46.65
C LEU A 122 15.28 -0.33 45.31
N CYS A 123 15.67 0.41 44.26
CA CYS A 123 15.70 -0.11 42.89
C CYS A 123 16.76 -1.21 42.65
N GLU A 124 17.82 -1.24 43.46
CA GLU A 124 18.83 -2.32 43.42
C GLU A 124 18.37 -3.59 44.12
N GLU A 125 17.61 -3.48 45.21
CA GLU A 125 17.10 -4.63 45.98
C GLU A 125 15.88 -5.27 45.29
N GLY A 126 15.00 -4.44 44.74
CA GLY A 126 13.74 -4.87 44.13
C GLY A 126 12.76 -5.50 45.13
N GLY A 127 11.66 -6.05 44.62
CA GLY A 127 10.67 -6.77 45.43
C GLY A 127 9.38 -5.97 45.73
N VAL A 128 8.52 -6.57 46.54
CA VAL A 128 7.19 -6.05 46.87
C VAL A 128 7.15 -5.65 48.34
N TYR A 129 6.91 -4.37 48.60
CA TYR A 129 6.91 -3.80 49.94
C TYR A 129 5.49 -3.39 50.36
N PRO A 130 5.07 -3.71 51.60
CA PRO A 130 3.82 -3.17 52.14
C PRO A 130 3.96 -1.67 52.40
N LEU A 131 2.84 -0.93 52.33
CA LEU A 131 2.81 0.52 52.55
C LEU A 131 3.54 0.97 53.82
N LYS A 132 3.37 0.22 54.92
CA LYS A 132 3.96 0.55 56.20
C LYS A 132 5.50 0.55 56.16
N ALA A 133 6.10 -0.43 55.49
CA ALA A 133 7.56 -0.50 55.35
C ALA A 133 8.09 0.67 54.48
N LEU A 134 7.36 1.03 53.43
CA LEU A 134 7.71 2.18 52.59
C LEU A 134 7.58 3.51 53.34
N ALA A 135 6.56 3.65 54.20
CA ALA A 135 6.38 4.84 55.01
C ALA A 135 7.47 4.99 56.09
N GLU A 136 7.84 3.90 56.76
CA GLU A 136 8.94 3.88 57.73
C GLU A 136 10.30 4.15 57.08
N LEU A 137 10.48 3.78 55.82
CA LEU A 137 11.69 4.10 55.05
C LEU A 137 11.73 5.55 54.57
N TYR A 138 10.58 6.11 54.17
CA TYR A 138 10.49 7.46 53.61
C TYR A 138 10.55 8.57 54.68
N TYR A 139 9.91 8.35 55.84
CA TYR A 139 9.83 9.36 56.90
C TYR A 139 10.89 9.11 57.99
N PRO A 140 11.63 10.14 58.44
CA PRO A 140 12.69 9.99 59.46
C PRO A 140 12.16 9.68 60.86
N SER A 141 10.89 9.98 61.13
CA SER A 141 10.17 9.71 62.38
C SER A 141 9.01 8.76 62.11
N THR A 142 8.44 8.17 63.18
CA THR A 142 7.27 7.29 63.04
C THR A 142 6.14 8.02 62.30
N PRO A 143 5.73 7.57 61.10
CA PRO A 143 4.82 8.34 60.27
C PRO A 143 3.43 8.40 60.91
N SER A 144 2.80 9.56 60.81
CA SER A 144 1.40 9.75 61.16
C SER A 144 0.50 9.03 60.15
N SER A 145 -0.75 8.77 60.54
CA SER A 145 -1.72 8.16 59.63
C SER A 145 -2.04 9.02 58.41
N SER A 146 -1.91 10.35 58.50
CA SER A 146 -2.09 11.22 57.34
C SER A 146 -0.88 11.13 56.39
N GLU A 147 0.33 10.91 56.91
CA GLU A 147 1.56 10.72 56.11
C GLU A 147 1.58 9.36 55.40
N GLU A 148 1.28 8.26 56.11
CA GLU A 148 1.14 6.92 55.50
C GLU A 148 0.12 6.94 54.36
N ALA A 149 -1.02 7.58 54.57
CA ALA A 149 -2.09 7.74 53.59
C ALA A 149 -1.71 8.66 52.42
N ALA A 150 -0.93 9.71 52.65
CA ALA A 150 -0.42 10.57 51.59
C ALA A 150 0.56 9.82 50.69
N LEU A 151 1.46 9.02 51.27
CA LEU A 151 2.39 8.17 50.53
C LEU A 151 1.66 7.10 49.70
N LEU A 152 0.62 6.47 50.28
CA LEU A 152 -0.26 5.54 49.55
C LEU A 152 -0.82 6.18 48.27
N ARG A 153 -1.31 7.43 48.37
CA ARG A 153 -1.83 8.15 47.20
C ARG A 153 -0.77 8.47 46.18
N ALA A 154 0.38 8.98 46.61
CA ALA A 154 1.48 9.31 45.73
C ALA A 154 1.97 8.08 44.94
N LEU A 155 2.20 6.95 45.63
CA LEU A 155 2.61 5.67 45.01
C LEU A 155 1.54 5.08 44.09
N PHE A 156 0.26 5.31 44.36
CA PHE A 156 -0.83 4.77 43.55
C PHE A 156 -1.07 5.61 42.27
N GLU A 157 -0.84 6.92 42.34
CA GLU A 157 -0.92 7.83 41.18
C GLU A 157 0.32 7.75 40.28
N GLU A 158 1.51 7.61 40.87
CA GLU A 158 2.79 7.46 40.19
C GLU A 158 2.98 6.00 39.76
N LYS A 159 2.90 5.72 38.46
CA LYS A 159 2.91 4.35 37.89
C LYS A 159 4.24 3.97 37.23
N VAL A 160 5.26 4.81 37.30
CA VAL A 160 6.55 4.62 36.64
C VAL A 160 7.49 3.81 37.53
N HIS A 161 7.65 4.22 38.78
CA HIS A 161 8.66 3.66 39.69
C HIS A 161 8.11 2.52 40.55
N PHE A 162 6.82 2.56 40.86
CA PHE A 162 6.15 1.51 41.64
C PHE A 162 4.93 0.97 40.90
N LYS A 163 4.67 -0.32 41.07
CA LYS A 163 3.47 -0.98 40.56
C LYS A 163 2.70 -1.59 41.72
N PHE A 164 1.43 -1.21 41.83
CA PHE A 164 0.56 -1.76 42.85
C PHE A 164 0.19 -3.23 42.54
N ILE A 165 0.56 -4.17 43.42
CA ILE A 165 0.28 -5.61 43.29
C ILE A 165 -0.19 -6.18 44.62
N GLY A 166 -1.36 -6.84 44.61
CA GLY A 166 -1.99 -7.37 45.82
C GLY A 166 -2.29 -6.26 46.82
N ASN A 167 -1.56 -6.23 47.94
CA ASN A 167 -1.65 -5.21 48.99
C ASN A 167 -0.32 -4.46 49.21
N GLY A 168 0.58 -4.47 48.22
CA GLY A 168 1.89 -3.82 48.29
C GLY A 168 2.29 -3.15 46.98
N PHE A 169 3.48 -2.58 47.00
CA PHE A 169 4.07 -1.90 45.86
C PHE A 169 5.33 -2.63 45.43
N GLU A 170 5.30 -3.14 44.20
CA GLU A 170 6.46 -3.70 43.51
C GLU A 170 7.36 -2.56 43.03
N VAL A 171 8.64 -2.61 43.42
CA VAL A 171 9.66 -1.67 42.95
C VAL A 171 10.03 -2.04 41.51
N GLN A 172 9.88 -1.09 40.59
CA GLN A 172 10.23 -1.31 39.19
C GLN A 172 11.76 -1.27 39.02
N SER A 173 12.33 -2.17 38.23
CA SER A 173 13.78 -2.11 37.94
C SER A 173 14.16 -0.86 37.14
N LEU A 174 15.44 -0.44 37.21
CA LEU A 174 15.97 0.68 36.40
C LEU A 174 15.66 0.51 34.91
N LYS A 175 15.86 -0.69 34.36
CA LYS A 175 15.54 -1.01 32.96
C LYS A 175 14.06 -0.79 32.68
N LYS A 176 13.17 -1.21 33.58
CA LYS A 176 11.73 -1.08 33.39
C LYS A 176 11.24 0.37 33.49
N VAL A 177 11.79 1.13 34.42
CA VAL A 177 11.55 2.58 34.54
C VAL A 177 11.98 3.31 33.28
N GLN A 178 13.18 3.02 32.77
CA GLN A 178 13.67 3.60 31.51
C GLN A 178 12.78 3.23 30.31
N GLU A 179 12.30 1.99 30.23
CA GLU A 179 11.34 1.56 29.20
C GLU A 179 10.02 2.36 29.29
N ILE A 180 9.44 2.49 30.49
CA ILE A 180 8.18 3.23 30.71
C ILE A 180 8.36 4.71 30.37
N LEU A 181 9.46 5.34 30.80
CA LEU A 181 9.76 6.73 30.48
C LEU A 181 9.98 6.94 28.98
N SER A 182 10.71 6.03 28.32
CA SER A 182 10.90 6.07 26.86
C SER A 182 9.58 5.92 26.11
N GLN A 183 8.71 5.00 26.52
CA GLN A 183 7.39 4.82 25.94
C GLN A 183 6.50 6.05 26.14
N LYS A 184 6.44 6.60 27.35
CA LYS A 184 5.69 7.84 27.63
C LYS A 184 6.18 9.00 26.78
N LYS A 185 7.51 9.17 26.66
CA LYS A 185 8.10 10.20 25.81
C LYS A 185 7.72 10.03 24.34
N LYS A 186 7.79 8.81 23.81
CA LYS A 186 7.35 8.51 22.44
C LYS A 186 5.86 8.76 22.22
N GLU A 187 5.01 8.41 23.19
CA GLU A 187 3.57 8.68 23.12
C GLU A 187 3.26 10.18 23.15
N GLU A 188 3.98 10.95 23.97
CA GLU A 188 3.84 12.40 24.05
C GLU A 188 4.33 13.08 22.77
N GLU A 189 5.49 12.68 22.24
CA GLU A 189 5.99 13.12 20.94
C GLU A 189 5.00 12.79 19.82
N LYS A 190 4.44 11.57 19.81
CA LYS A 190 3.41 11.16 18.84
C LYS A 190 2.17 12.05 18.94
N LYS A 191 1.65 12.30 20.14
CA LYS A 191 0.49 13.19 20.35
C LYS A 191 0.77 14.61 19.86
N LYS A 192 1.97 15.14 20.15
CA LYS A 192 2.39 16.46 19.67
C LYS A 192 2.45 16.53 18.15
N LYS A 193 3.02 15.51 17.49
CA LYS A 193 3.04 15.40 16.02
C LYS A 193 1.63 15.39 15.42
N ILE A 194 0.74 14.61 16.01
CA ILE A 194 -0.66 14.51 15.55
C ILE A 194 -1.37 15.87 15.68
N GLU A 195 -1.19 16.57 16.80
CA GLU A 195 -1.79 17.88 17.03
C GLU A 195 -1.25 18.93 16.05
N GLU A 196 0.07 18.98 15.87
CA GLU A 196 0.73 19.88 14.92
C GLU A 196 0.24 19.65 13.49
N ALA A 197 0.21 18.38 13.05
CA ALA A 197 -0.28 18.00 11.73
C ALA A 197 -1.77 18.37 11.56
N ALA A 198 -2.62 18.01 12.52
CA ALA A 198 -4.05 18.28 12.45
C ALA A 198 -4.37 19.78 12.38
N GLN A 199 -3.68 20.60 13.18
CA GLN A 199 -3.84 22.05 13.16
C GLN A 199 -3.39 22.63 11.81
N TRP A 200 -2.23 22.20 11.31
CA TRP A 200 -1.70 22.65 10.03
C TRP A 200 -2.66 22.31 8.88
N LEU A 201 -3.12 21.06 8.78
CA LEU A 201 -4.04 20.62 7.72
C LEU A 201 -5.39 21.33 7.80
N LYS A 202 -5.89 21.63 9.01
CA LYS A 202 -7.12 22.39 9.20
C LYS A 202 -7.00 23.83 8.68
N CYS A 203 -5.87 24.49 8.89
CA CYS A 203 -5.59 25.81 8.32
C CYS A 203 -5.55 25.77 6.79
N ILE A 204 -4.84 24.78 6.22
CA ILE A 204 -4.80 24.58 4.76
C ILE A 204 -6.19 24.33 4.18
N TRP A 205 -7.02 23.53 4.86
CA TRP A 205 -8.39 23.26 4.43
C TRP A 205 -9.23 24.55 4.32
N LYS A 206 -9.09 25.44 5.30
CA LYS A 206 -9.76 26.75 5.35
C LYS A 206 -9.20 27.77 4.33
N GLY A 207 -8.09 27.47 3.67
CA GLY A 207 -7.42 28.38 2.74
C GLY A 207 -6.55 29.44 3.44
N GLU A 208 -6.15 29.21 4.69
CA GLU A 208 -5.23 30.09 5.41
C GLU A 208 -3.79 29.88 4.90
N SER A 209 -3.04 30.97 4.71
CA SER A 209 -1.62 30.89 4.34
C SER A 209 -0.77 30.67 5.59
N VAL A 210 -0.31 29.43 5.79
CA VAL A 210 0.48 29.03 6.96
C VAL A 210 1.77 28.37 6.50
N SER A 211 2.90 28.72 7.14
CA SER A 211 4.18 28.08 6.85
C SER A 211 4.15 26.60 7.21
N PRO A 212 4.75 25.72 6.38
CA PRO A 212 4.77 24.30 6.67
C PRO A 212 5.62 24.01 7.93
N PRO A 213 5.16 23.13 8.83
CA PRO A 213 5.94 22.72 9.99
C PRO A 213 7.20 21.95 9.55
N ALA A 214 8.19 21.83 10.45
CA ALA A 214 9.45 21.15 10.19
C ALA A 214 9.26 19.70 9.72
N ASN A 215 8.26 19.00 10.26
CA ASN A 215 7.93 17.62 9.92
C ASN A 215 6.88 17.49 8.79
N SER A 216 6.57 18.57 8.07
CA SER A 216 5.55 18.58 7.00
C SER A 216 5.71 17.46 5.97
N LYS A 217 6.95 17.13 5.60
CA LYS A 217 7.24 16.01 4.67
C LYS A 217 6.76 14.66 5.21
N GLU A 218 6.98 14.37 6.50
CA GLU A 218 6.50 13.14 7.15
C GLU A 218 4.97 13.08 7.13
N TYR A 219 4.31 14.20 7.43
CA TYR A 219 2.85 14.28 7.42
C TYR A 219 2.26 14.07 6.03
N ILE A 220 2.89 14.64 5.00
CA ILE A 220 2.50 14.43 3.60
C ILE A 220 2.63 12.95 3.23
N GLU A 221 3.72 12.28 3.59
CA GLU A 221 3.88 10.85 3.31
C GLU A 221 2.83 9.98 4.03
N ILE A 222 2.50 10.29 5.29
CA ILE A 222 1.42 9.62 6.03
C ILE A 222 0.07 9.77 5.29
N LEU A 223 -0.24 10.96 4.78
CA LEU A 223 -1.46 11.20 4.00
C LEU A 223 -1.44 10.49 2.64
N LYS A 224 -0.29 10.44 1.97
CA LYS A 224 -0.14 9.69 0.71
C LYS A 224 -0.40 8.21 0.94
N GLU A 225 0.24 7.61 1.96
CA GLU A 225 -0.02 6.21 2.35
C GLU A 225 -1.51 5.96 2.62
N TRP A 226 -2.17 6.90 3.32
CA TRP A 226 -3.62 6.80 3.59
C TRP A 226 -4.46 6.86 2.31
N CYS A 227 -4.16 7.78 1.39
CA CYS A 227 -4.82 7.85 0.08
C CYS A 227 -4.66 6.55 -0.72
N PHE A 228 -3.49 5.91 -0.63
CA PHE A 228 -3.21 4.69 -1.37
C PHE A 228 -3.87 3.47 -0.70
N TRP A 229 -3.60 3.20 0.57
CA TRP A 229 -3.95 1.92 1.20
C TRP A 229 -4.95 2.01 2.36
N GLN A 230 -5.35 3.22 2.77
CA GLN A 230 -6.31 3.43 3.86
C GLN A 230 -5.92 2.65 5.13
N GLU A 231 -6.79 1.76 5.62
CA GLU A 231 -6.56 0.96 6.84
C GLU A 231 -5.41 -0.06 6.68
N GLU A 232 -4.99 -0.39 5.46
CA GLU A 232 -3.83 -1.25 5.19
C GLU A 232 -2.50 -0.49 5.25
N ALA A 233 -2.52 0.84 5.35
CA ALA A 233 -1.32 1.66 5.45
C ALA A 233 -0.56 1.41 6.77
N LYS A 234 0.78 1.43 6.71
CA LYS A 234 1.63 1.31 7.91
C LYS A 234 1.31 2.39 8.95
N SER A 235 0.99 3.59 8.47
CA SER A 235 0.68 4.77 9.28
C SER A 235 -0.82 4.99 9.49
N ALA A 236 -1.68 4.01 9.18
CA ALA A 236 -3.14 4.17 9.17
C ALA A 236 -3.72 4.78 10.45
N LYS A 237 -3.32 4.25 11.61
CA LYS A 237 -3.77 4.76 12.91
C LYS A 237 -3.40 6.23 13.14
N ILE A 238 -2.20 6.64 12.73
CA ILE A 238 -1.74 8.02 12.88
C ILE A 238 -2.50 8.94 11.92
N ALA A 239 -2.62 8.54 10.64
CA ALA A 239 -3.37 9.29 9.63
C ALA A 239 -4.81 9.54 10.08
N LYS A 240 -5.49 8.50 10.56
CA LYS A 240 -6.86 8.59 11.08
C LYS A 240 -7.00 9.57 12.23
N GLU A 241 -6.12 9.48 13.24
CA GLU A 241 -6.12 10.40 14.39
C GLU A 241 -5.87 11.87 13.94
N ILE A 242 -5.00 12.10 12.96
CA ILE A 242 -4.74 13.43 12.37
C ILE A 242 -5.99 13.97 11.66
N LEU A 243 -6.59 13.17 10.78
CA LEU A 243 -7.75 13.57 9.97
C LEU A 243 -8.97 13.86 10.85
N GLU A 244 -9.24 13.02 11.85
CA GLU A 244 -10.33 13.22 12.81
C GLU A 244 -10.17 14.54 13.57
N LYS A 245 -8.97 14.83 14.09
CA LYS A 245 -8.68 16.09 14.80
C LYS A 245 -8.74 17.31 13.89
N ALA A 246 -8.35 17.17 12.62
CA ALA A 246 -8.46 18.24 11.63
C ALA A 246 -9.92 18.51 11.20
N GLY A 247 -10.86 17.59 11.49
CA GLY A 247 -12.24 17.64 11.01
C GLY A 247 -12.40 17.16 9.56
N LEU A 248 -11.44 16.38 9.06
CA LEU A 248 -11.33 15.95 7.67
C LEU A 248 -11.81 14.49 7.52
N ASN A 249 -13.11 14.27 7.74
CA ASN A 249 -13.65 12.92 7.94
C ASN A 249 -14.17 12.20 6.68
N THR A 250 -14.17 12.85 5.51
CA THR A 250 -14.60 12.20 4.25
C THR A 250 -13.44 11.49 3.58
N ILE A 251 -13.76 10.49 2.76
CA ILE A 251 -12.75 9.71 2.02
C ILE A 251 -11.95 10.56 1.02
N GLU A 252 -12.51 11.69 0.58
CA GLU A 252 -11.90 12.58 -0.42
C GLU A 252 -10.99 13.65 0.21
N HIS A 253 -11.22 14.05 1.46
CA HIS A 253 -10.47 15.14 2.09
C HIS A 253 -8.95 14.95 2.07
N PRO A 254 -8.39 13.76 2.38
CA PRO A 254 -6.93 13.55 2.34
C PRO A 254 -6.36 13.84 0.94
N PHE A 255 -7.04 13.38 -0.11
CA PHE A 255 -6.65 13.63 -1.49
C PHE A 255 -6.73 15.13 -1.83
N LEU A 256 -7.86 15.78 -1.53
CA LEU A 256 -8.06 17.20 -1.82
C LEU A 256 -7.08 18.11 -1.06
N ILE A 257 -6.68 17.73 0.15
CA ILE A 257 -5.62 18.42 0.90
C ILE A 257 -4.28 18.31 0.20
N LEU A 258 -3.91 17.11 -0.28
CA LEU A 258 -2.67 16.93 -1.03
C LEU A 258 -2.68 17.72 -2.35
N VAL A 259 -3.85 17.88 -2.97
CA VAL A 259 -4.02 18.78 -4.12
C VAL A 259 -3.82 20.25 -3.73
N LYS A 260 -4.43 20.71 -2.62
CA LYS A 260 -4.24 22.08 -2.10
C LYS A 260 -2.79 22.39 -1.73
N LEU A 261 -2.05 21.38 -1.27
CA LEU A 261 -0.62 21.48 -0.96
C LEU A 261 0.29 21.44 -2.20
N GLY A 262 -0.27 21.22 -3.40
CA GLY A 262 0.50 21.04 -4.64
C GLY A 262 1.30 19.73 -4.70
N VAL A 263 0.98 18.77 -3.84
CA VAL A 263 1.63 17.45 -3.81
C VAL A 263 1.02 16.54 -4.88
N PHE A 264 -0.31 16.59 -5.03
CA PHE A 264 -1.05 15.88 -6.07
C PHE A 264 -1.61 16.87 -7.08
N SER A 265 -1.71 16.44 -8.34
CA SER A 265 -2.57 17.13 -9.29
C SER A 265 -4.04 16.82 -8.98
N LYS A 266 -4.97 17.65 -9.49
CA LYS A 266 -6.42 17.42 -9.34
C LYS A 266 -6.85 16.04 -9.84
N HIS A 267 -6.14 15.50 -10.82
CA HIS A 267 -6.43 14.26 -11.51
C HIS A 267 -5.38 13.18 -11.22
N GLU A 268 -4.65 13.29 -10.12
CA GLU A 268 -3.58 12.36 -9.75
C GLU A 268 -4.08 10.91 -9.73
N ASN A 269 -3.44 10.05 -10.53
CA ASN A 269 -3.84 8.65 -10.65
C ASN A 269 -3.25 7.81 -9.50
N ILE A 270 -3.98 7.80 -8.38
CA ILE A 270 -3.55 7.09 -7.16
C ILE A 270 -3.43 5.57 -7.34
N PHE A 271 -4.07 4.99 -8.36
CA PHE A 271 -4.02 3.54 -8.62
C PHE A 271 -2.62 3.08 -9.04
N LEU A 272 -1.84 3.95 -9.69
CA LEU A 272 -0.46 3.65 -10.05
C LEU A 272 0.37 3.36 -8.81
N TYR A 273 0.21 4.15 -7.75
CA TYR A 273 0.91 3.92 -6.48
C TYR A 273 0.37 2.70 -5.72
N ARG A 274 -0.97 2.53 -5.69
CA ARG A 274 -1.63 1.38 -5.03
C ARG A 274 -1.15 0.03 -5.56
N LEU A 275 -0.98 -0.04 -6.88
CA LEU A 275 -0.55 -1.23 -7.60
C LEU A 275 0.97 -1.31 -7.75
N HIS A 276 1.72 -0.37 -7.15
CA HIS A 276 3.18 -0.28 -7.23
C HIS A 276 3.71 -0.24 -8.67
N ILE A 277 2.98 0.43 -9.57
CA ILE A 277 3.38 0.59 -10.97
C ILE A 277 4.53 1.60 -11.08
N PRO A 278 5.70 1.22 -11.60
CA PRO A 278 6.82 2.13 -11.76
C PRO A 278 6.57 3.14 -12.90
N ILE A 279 6.34 4.40 -12.55
CA ILE A 279 6.09 5.49 -13.52
C ILE A 279 7.37 6.13 -14.07
N SER A 280 8.54 5.82 -13.50
CA SER A 280 9.82 6.40 -13.94
C SER A 280 10.89 5.33 -14.02
N PHE A 281 11.84 5.52 -14.93
CA PHE A 281 13.01 4.64 -15.08
C PHE A 281 14.10 5.01 -14.08
N SER A 282 14.83 3.98 -13.62
CA SER A 282 15.97 4.13 -12.71
C SER A 282 17.10 4.97 -13.35
N LYS A 283 18.01 5.49 -12.52
CA LYS A 283 19.19 6.21 -13.03
C LYS A 283 20.06 5.33 -13.93
N GLU A 284 20.18 4.05 -13.59
CA GLU A 284 20.97 3.08 -14.34
C GLU A 284 20.40 2.86 -15.75
N VAL A 285 19.09 2.62 -15.85
CA VAL A 285 18.38 2.50 -17.14
C VAL A 285 18.57 3.75 -18.01
N LYS A 286 18.48 4.95 -17.39
CA LYS A 286 18.70 6.22 -18.11
C LYS A 286 20.12 6.35 -18.65
N ILE A 287 21.14 5.94 -17.88
CA ILE A 287 22.54 5.98 -18.31
C ILE A 287 22.78 5.04 -19.49
N VAL A 288 22.32 3.78 -19.39
CA VAL A 288 22.47 2.78 -20.47
C VAL A 288 21.78 3.25 -21.75
N THR A 289 20.56 3.77 -21.61
CA THR A 289 19.81 4.28 -22.76
C THR A 289 20.50 5.48 -23.41
N GLN A 290 21.03 6.42 -22.62
CA GLN A 290 21.76 7.57 -23.14
C GLN A 290 23.00 7.15 -23.93
N ALA A 291 23.72 6.11 -23.48
CA ALA A 291 24.86 5.56 -24.19
C ALA A 291 24.46 4.96 -25.55
N LEU A 292 23.34 4.23 -25.62
CA LEU A 292 22.81 3.67 -26.88
C LEU A 292 22.39 4.75 -27.89
N ILE A 293 21.87 5.88 -27.43
CA ILE A 293 21.56 7.02 -28.31
C ILE A 293 22.85 7.66 -28.84
N GLN A 294 23.84 7.85 -27.98
CA GLN A 294 25.11 8.49 -28.37
C GLN A 294 25.92 7.62 -29.33
N GLN A 295 25.88 6.30 -29.14
CA GLN A 295 26.57 5.34 -29.97
C GLN A 295 25.67 4.15 -30.27
N SER A 296 24.80 4.31 -31.27
CA SER A 296 23.89 3.25 -31.66
C SER A 296 24.64 2.06 -32.26
N PRO A 297 24.29 0.82 -31.86
CA PRO A 297 24.93 -0.38 -32.38
C PRO A 297 24.61 -0.56 -33.87
N SER A 298 25.62 -0.97 -34.65
CA SER A 298 25.40 -1.37 -36.04
C SER A 298 24.61 -2.67 -36.10
N TYR A 299 23.54 -2.68 -36.87
CA TYR A 299 22.67 -3.85 -37.07
C TYR A 299 22.67 -4.34 -38.53
N PHE A 300 23.61 -3.90 -39.36
CA PHE A 300 23.61 -4.25 -40.79
C PHE A 300 24.09 -5.67 -41.11
N LYS A 301 24.84 -6.31 -40.21
CA LYS A 301 25.41 -7.64 -40.45
C LYS A 301 24.36 -8.74 -40.22
N ASN A 302 24.41 -9.78 -41.05
CA ASN A 302 23.57 -10.99 -40.96
C ASN A 302 22.05 -10.70 -41.06
N ARG A 303 21.67 -9.70 -41.85
CA ARG A 303 20.28 -9.35 -42.12
C ARG A 303 20.07 -9.15 -43.61
N GLU A 304 18.90 -9.56 -44.08
CA GLU A 304 18.48 -9.28 -45.46
C GLU A 304 18.19 -7.79 -45.62
N ASP A 305 18.67 -7.19 -46.71
CA ASP A 305 18.40 -5.79 -47.01
C ASP A 305 17.11 -5.67 -47.81
N LEU A 306 16.06 -5.14 -47.18
CA LEU A 306 14.73 -4.98 -47.76
C LEU A 306 14.37 -3.50 -47.92
N ARG A 307 15.34 -2.60 -47.92
CA ARG A 307 15.07 -1.14 -48.00
C ARG A 307 14.45 -0.71 -49.32
N ASP A 308 14.60 -1.51 -50.38
CA ASP A 308 13.99 -1.26 -51.69
C ASP A 308 12.55 -1.82 -51.80
N LEU A 309 12.08 -2.58 -50.80
CA LEU A 309 10.73 -3.12 -50.76
C LEU A 309 9.76 -2.09 -50.18
N TYR A 310 8.74 -1.72 -50.97
CA TYR A 310 7.72 -0.77 -50.52
C TYR A 310 7.01 -1.27 -49.25
N THR A 311 7.22 -0.56 -48.14
CA THR A 311 6.83 -0.96 -46.79
C THR A 311 6.06 0.17 -46.10
N PHE A 312 4.98 -0.14 -45.39
CA PHE A 312 4.15 0.85 -44.71
C PHE A 312 3.64 0.36 -43.35
N THR A 313 3.38 1.29 -42.43
CA THR A 313 2.76 1.03 -41.11
C THR A 313 1.31 1.53 -41.11
N ILE A 314 0.40 0.88 -40.37
CA ILE A 314 -0.98 1.35 -40.19
C ILE A 314 -1.37 1.31 -38.71
N ASP A 315 -1.45 2.49 -38.10
CA ASP A 315 -1.69 2.61 -36.65
C ASP A 315 -2.71 3.70 -36.29
N GLY A 316 -2.93 3.90 -34.98
CA GLY A 316 -3.69 5.04 -34.49
C GLY A 316 -2.89 6.34 -34.61
N PRO A 317 -3.55 7.51 -34.76
CA PRO A 317 -2.87 8.80 -34.97
C PRO A 317 -1.92 9.20 -33.84
N GLU A 318 -2.16 8.74 -32.62
CA GLU A 318 -1.32 9.04 -31.43
C GLU A 318 -0.20 8.01 -31.19
N THR A 319 -0.06 7.01 -32.08
CA THR A 319 0.93 5.93 -31.92
C THR A 319 2.33 6.43 -32.23
N LYS A 320 3.31 6.03 -31.42
CA LYS A 320 4.73 6.41 -31.59
C LYS A 320 5.68 5.21 -31.64
N ASP A 321 5.23 4.09 -31.08
CA ASP A 321 5.88 2.79 -30.97
C ASP A 321 5.32 1.85 -32.04
N PHE A 322 5.74 2.03 -33.29
CA PHE A 322 5.35 1.20 -34.43
C PHE A 322 6.09 -0.13 -34.37
N ASP A 323 5.38 -1.18 -33.95
CA ASP A 323 5.91 -2.54 -33.83
C ASP A 323 5.96 -3.26 -35.18
N ASP A 324 4.95 -3.03 -36.02
CA ASP A 324 4.70 -3.79 -37.23
C ASP A 324 4.56 -2.90 -38.48
N ALA A 325 5.07 -3.41 -39.60
CA ALA A 325 4.88 -2.85 -40.92
C ALA A 325 4.51 -3.96 -41.92
N LEU A 326 3.88 -3.59 -43.03
CA LEU A 326 3.46 -4.49 -44.09
C LEU A 326 4.08 -4.13 -45.43
N SER A 327 4.27 -5.14 -46.27
CA SER A 327 4.55 -5.01 -47.70
C SER A 327 3.75 -6.05 -48.48
N LEU A 328 3.53 -5.80 -49.78
CA LEU A 328 2.84 -6.71 -50.67
C LEU A 328 3.51 -6.68 -52.05
N PHE A 329 3.76 -7.87 -52.59
CA PHE A 329 4.13 -8.06 -53.99
C PHE A 329 3.56 -9.39 -54.51
N CYS A 330 3.62 -9.60 -55.83
CA CYS A 330 3.16 -10.83 -56.45
C CYS A 330 4.36 -11.68 -56.92
N GLU A 331 4.25 -12.99 -56.74
CA GLU A 331 5.18 -13.97 -57.27
C GLU A 331 4.40 -14.98 -58.12
N GLY A 332 4.39 -14.74 -59.45
CA GLY A 332 3.50 -15.46 -60.36
C GLY A 332 2.02 -15.20 -60.04
N GLU A 333 1.26 -16.26 -59.75
CA GLU A 333 -0.16 -16.20 -59.39
C GLU A 333 -0.40 -16.05 -57.87
N HIS A 334 0.67 -16.00 -57.08
CA HIS A 334 0.61 -15.90 -55.63
C HIS A 334 0.86 -14.48 -55.14
N TYR A 335 0.22 -14.14 -54.02
CA TYR A 335 0.51 -12.92 -53.27
C TYR A 335 1.57 -13.23 -52.22
N VAL A 336 2.58 -12.38 -52.08
CA VAL A 336 3.57 -12.45 -51.01
C VAL A 336 3.37 -11.25 -50.11
N VAL A 337 2.91 -11.52 -48.88
CA VAL A 337 2.74 -10.51 -47.83
C VAL A 337 3.97 -10.53 -46.95
N GLY A 338 4.67 -9.40 -46.88
CA GLY A 338 5.72 -9.19 -45.88
C GLY A 338 5.11 -8.57 -44.62
N ILE A 339 5.38 -9.18 -43.47
CA ILE A 339 5.06 -8.63 -42.15
C ILE A 339 6.39 -8.41 -41.44
N HIS A 340 6.72 -7.14 -41.18
CA HIS A 340 8.00 -6.73 -40.62
C HIS A 340 7.79 -6.29 -39.18
N ILE A 341 8.31 -7.06 -38.23
CA ILE A 341 8.21 -6.73 -36.81
C ILE A 341 9.54 -6.11 -36.37
N THR A 342 9.52 -5.00 -35.64
CA THR A 342 10.75 -4.37 -35.12
C THR A 342 11.60 -5.36 -34.33
N ASP A 343 12.92 -5.31 -34.55
CA ASP A 343 13.88 -6.18 -33.88
C ASP A 343 14.67 -5.39 -32.83
N LEU A 344 14.37 -5.68 -31.56
CA LEU A 344 15.01 -5.06 -30.40
C LEU A 344 16.40 -5.63 -30.08
N THR A 345 16.78 -6.77 -30.66
CA THR A 345 18.02 -7.47 -30.30
C THR A 345 19.30 -6.63 -30.44
N PRO A 346 19.40 -5.60 -31.29
CA PRO A 346 20.56 -4.71 -31.29
C PRO A 346 20.67 -3.86 -30.01
N PHE A 347 19.53 -3.46 -29.42
CA PHE A 347 19.46 -2.47 -28.34
C PHE A 347 19.25 -3.09 -26.96
N VAL A 348 18.58 -4.24 -26.89
CA VAL A 348 18.25 -4.95 -25.65
C VAL A 348 18.81 -6.37 -25.74
N LYS A 349 19.63 -6.75 -24.77
CA LYS A 349 20.22 -8.08 -24.63
C LYS A 349 19.61 -8.81 -23.46
N PHE A 350 19.41 -10.12 -23.63
CA PHE A 350 18.93 -10.97 -22.55
C PHE A 350 19.82 -10.86 -21.30
N GLY A 351 19.21 -10.58 -20.15
CA GLY A 351 19.86 -10.38 -18.86
C GLY A 351 20.53 -9.02 -18.66
N ASP A 352 20.39 -8.06 -19.60
CA ASP A 352 20.90 -6.70 -19.40
C ASP A 352 19.93 -5.82 -18.59
N VAL A 353 20.36 -4.58 -18.33
CA VAL A 353 19.61 -3.59 -17.54
C VAL A 353 18.25 -3.25 -18.17
N LEU A 354 18.14 -3.24 -19.50
CA LEU A 354 16.91 -2.90 -20.21
C LEU A 354 15.95 -4.10 -20.23
N ASP A 355 16.47 -5.32 -20.42
CA ASP A 355 15.69 -6.56 -20.34
C ASP A 355 15.08 -6.75 -18.95
N GLU A 356 15.88 -6.62 -17.88
CA GLU A 356 15.36 -6.77 -16.52
C GLU A 356 14.35 -5.66 -16.15
N GLU A 357 14.54 -4.43 -16.63
CA GLU A 357 13.53 -3.36 -16.45
C GLU A 357 12.23 -3.67 -17.21
N ALA A 358 12.33 -4.12 -18.47
CA ALA A 358 11.18 -4.49 -19.28
C ALA A 358 10.41 -5.67 -18.66
N LYS A 359 11.12 -6.65 -18.09
CA LYS A 359 10.57 -7.80 -17.38
C LYS A 359 9.80 -7.41 -16.13
N VAL A 360 10.34 -6.48 -15.34
CA VAL A 360 9.66 -5.95 -14.14
C VAL A 360 8.38 -5.21 -14.52
N ARG A 361 8.37 -4.48 -15.64
CA ARG A 361 7.19 -3.77 -16.14
C ARG A 361 6.18 -4.68 -16.83
N GLY A 362 6.65 -5.70 -17.55
CA GLY A 362 5.86 -6.70 -18.28
C GLY A 362 5.14 -6.18 -19.53
N THR A 363 4.58 -4.97 -19.49
CA THR A 363 3.85 -4.34 -20.60
C THR A 363 3.90 -2.83 -20.51
N SER A 364 3.76 -2.13 -21.64
CA SER A 364 3.42 -0.71 -21.65
C SER A 364 1.98 -0.55 -21.16
N ILE A 365 1.72 0.48 -20.34
CA ILE A 365 0.40 0.80 -19.81
C ILE A 365 -0.09 2.06 -20.53
N TYR A 366 -1.24 1.94 -21.20
CA TYR A 366 -1.90 3.04 -21.91
C TYR A 366 -3.07 3.52 -21.07
N LEU A 367 -2.90 4.68 -20.43
CA LEU A 367 -3.97 5.39 -19.74
C LEU A 367 -4.58 6.42 -20.70
N PRO A 368 -5.82 6.86 -20.46
CA PRO A 368 -6.44 7.90 -21.26
C PRO A 368 -5.58 9.18 -21.36
N GLU A 369 -4.92 9.57 -20.27
CA GLU A 369 -4.14 10.80 -20.15
C GLU A 369 -2.64 10.65 -20.46
N GLN A 370 -2.09 9.43 -20.38
CA GLN A 370 -0.65 9.21 -20.54
C GLN A 370 -0.30 7.76 -20.90
N ARG A 371 0.90 7.58 -21.47
CA ARG A 371 1.53 6.26 -21.67
C ARG A 371 2.65 6.06 -20.66
N ILE A 372 2.66 4.93 -19.97
CA ILE A 372 3.79 4.47 -19.14
C ILE A 372 4.46 3.33 -19.91
N PRO A 373 5.58 3.59 -20.59
CA PRO A 373 6.15 2.61 -21.51
C PRO A 373 6.92 1.50 -20.75
N MET A 374 6.97 0.32 -21.37
CA MET A 374 7.77 -0.84 -20.90
C MET A 374 9.26 -0.57 -21.06
N LEU A 375 9.64 0.02 -22.19
CA LEU A 375 11.01 0.45 -22.48
C LEU A 375 11.10 1.97 -22.44
N PRO A 376 12.27 2.56 -22.17
CA PRO A 376 12.44 4.00 -22.30
C PRO A 376 12.04 4.49 -23.69
N GLU A 377 11.41 5.66 -23.81
CA GLU A 377 10.92 6.19 -25.09
C GLU A 377 12.04 6.40 -26.12
N SER A 378 13.25 6.67 -25.65
CA SER A 378 14.45 6.72 -26.48
C SER A 378 14.82 5.37 -27.10
N ILE A 379 14.41 4.25 -26.52
CA ILE A 379 14.49 2.94 -27.17
C ILE A 379 13.23 2.72 -28.00
N SER A 380 12.05 2.74 -27.37
CA SER A 380 10.81 2.31 -28.02
C SER A 380 10.43 3.18 -29.20
N ASP A 381 10.45 4.51 -29.04
CA ASP A 381 9.96 5.44 -30.04
C ASP A 381 11.08 5.92 -30.94
N GLN A 382 12.31 6.09 -30.43
CA GLN A 382 13.41 6.65 -31.23
C GLN A 382 14.18 5.56 -31.97
N LEU A 383 14.83 4.63 -31.29
CA LEU A 383 15.75 3.69 -31.94
C LEU A 383 15.06 2.49 -32.61
N ALA A 384 13.97 1.98 -32.03
CA ALA A 384 13.38 0.70 -32.45
C ALA A 384 12.10 0.85 -33.28
N SER A 385 11.27 1.86 -33.04
CA SER A 385 10.03 2.10 -33.79
C SER A 385 10.27 2.13 -35.30
N LEU A 386 9.41 1.43 -36.06
CA LEU A 386 9.42 1.37 -37.53
C LEU A 386 8.89 2.68 -38.14
N LYS A 387 9.60 3.77 -37.90
CA LYS A 387 9.23 5.10 -38.40
C LYS A 387 9.47 5.24 -39.90
N ALA A 388 8.58 6.00 -40.55
CA ALA A 388 8.71 6.33 -41.96
C ALA A 388 10.04 7.07 -42.25
N ASN A 389 10.67 6.71 -43.35
CA ASN A 389 11.96 7.19 -43.85
C ASN A 389 13.16 6.87 -42.95
N GLU A 390 13.01 5.94 -42.02
CA GLU A 390 14.09 5.51 -41.15
C GLU A 390 14.43 4.04 -41.38
N THR A 391 15.72 3.75 -41.53
CA THR A 391 16.21 2.38 -41.61
C THR A 391 16.16 1.73 -40.23
N ARG A 392 15.55 0.54 -40.16
CA ARG A 392 15.35 -0.20 -38.91
C ARG A 392 15.61 -1.69 -39.05
N PRO A 393 16.17 -2.34 -38.01
CA PRO A 393 16.24 -3.79 -37.93
C PRO A 393 14.84 -4.36 -37.68
N ALA A 394 14.51 -5.44 -38.37
CA ALA A 394 13.24 -6.13 -38.22
C ALA A 394 13.43 -7.66 -38.27
N MET A 395 12.44 -8.37 -37.76
CA MET A 395 12.17 -9.78 -38.05
C MET A 395 11.04 -9.83 -39.07
N SER A 396 11.35 -10.25 -40.29
CA SER A 396 10.41 -10.26 -41.41
C SER A 396 9.82 -11.65 -41.64
N PHE A 397 8.50 -11.69 -41.79
CA PHE A 397 7.72 -12.84 -42.18
C PHE A 397 7.28 -12.63 -43.62
N PHE A 398 7.76 -13.46 -44.56
CA PHE A 398 7.22 -13.48 -45.91
C PHE A 398 6.24 -14.64 -46.02
N ILE A 399 4.99 -14.34 -46.39
CA ILE A 399 3.91 -15.32 -46.43
C ILE A 399 3.36 -15.36 -47.85
N THR A 400 3.56 -16.50 -48.52
CA THR A 400 3.03 -16.76 -49.85
C THR A 400 1.61 -17.30 -49.73
N LEU A 401 0.65 -16.57 -50.31
CA LEU A 401 -0.77 -16.86 -50.29
C LEU A 401 -1.28 -17.13 -51.71
N ASP A 402 -2.14 -18.13 -51.86
CA ASP A 402 -2.94 -18.28 -53.08
C ASP A 402 -4.10 -17.27 -53.14
N LYS A 403 -4.87 -17.30 -54.23
CA LYS A 403 -6.03 -16.42 -54.43
C LYS A 403 -7.11 -16.62 -53.38
N GLU A 404 -7.16 -17.76 -52.72
CA GLU A 404 -8.07 -18.08 -51.63
C GLU A 404 -7.46 -17.69 -50.26
N ALA A 405 -6.30 -17.04 -50.21
CA ALA A 405 -5.54 -16.72 -49.00
C ALA A 405 -5.03 -17.94 -48.23
N LYS A 406 -4.89 -19.11 -48.86
CA LYS A 406 -4.29 -20.29 -48.24
C LYS A 406 -2.78 -20.08 -48.18
N ILE A 407 -2.18 -20.40 -47.04
CA ILE A 407 -0.73 -20.33 -46.87
C ILE A 407 -0.10 -21.46 -47.67
N VAL A 408 0.64 -21.08 -48.73
CA VAL A 408 1.38 -22.00 -49.61
C VAL A 408 2.78 -22.23 -49.04
N ASN A 409 3.44 -21.15 -48.62
CA ASN A 409 4.76 -21.18 -48.02
C ASN A 409 4.94 -19.97 -47.08
N TYR A 410 5.95 -20.03 -46.21
CA TYR A 410 6.42 -18.86 -45.48
C TYR A 410 7.90 -18.97 -45.13
N SER A 411 8.53 -17.82 -44.90
CA SER A 411 9.87 -17.71 -44.33
C SER A 411 9.89 -16.64 -43.22
N ILE A 412 10.78 -16.83 -42.25
CA ILE A 412 11.02 -15.88 -41.15
C ILE A 412 12.51 -15.61 -41.11
N LEU A 413 12.92 -14.35 -41.23
CA LEU A 413 14.33 -13.98 -41.29
C LEU A 413 14.62 -12.60 -40.66
N PRO A 414 15.81 -12.40 -40.09
CA PRO A 414 16.30 -11.08 -39.70
C PRO A 414 16.52 -10.20 -40.94
N SER A 415 16.01 -8.97 -40.92
CA SER A 415 16.08 -8.03 -42.05
C SER A 415 16.35 -6.60 -41.61
N ILE A 416 16.60 -5.75 -42.60
CA ILE A 416 16.67 -4.30 -42.49
C ILE A 416 15.59 -3.73 -43.41
N VAL A 417 14.72 -2.90 -42.88
CA VAL A 417 13.62 -2.28 -43.63
C VAL A 417 13.72 -0.77 -43.57
N SER A 418 13.14 -0.10 -44.55
CA SER A 418 12.85 1.34 -44.51
C SER A 418 11.36 1.49 -44.75
N VAL A 419 10.63 2.07 -43.81
CA VAL A 419 9.19 2.31 -44.01
C VAL A 419 9.02 3.50 -44.93
N ASP A 420 8.38 3.33 -46.08
CA ASP A 420 8.15 4.42 -47.04
C ASP A 420 7.07 5.38 -46.53
N ARG A 421 6.03 4.84 -45.90
CA ARG A 421 4.89 5.65 -45.47
C ARG A 421 4.21 5.12 -44.22
N HIS A 422 3.91 6.06 -43.33
CA HIS A 422 2.98 5.85 -42.23
C HIS A 422 1.56 6.22 -42.67
N PHE A 423 0.59 5.36 -42.37
CA PHE A 423 -0.83 5.63 -42.52
C PHE A 423 -1.55 5.49 -41.18
N THR A 424 -2.60 6.27 -41.00
CA THR A 424 -3.59 6.05 -39.95
C THR A 424 -4.66 5.06 -40.42
N TYR A 425 -5.32 4.37 -39.48
CA TYR A 425 -6.46 3.52 -39.82
C TYR A 425 -7.55 4.24 -40.64
N ASP A 426 -7.86 5.49 -40.30
CA ASP A 426 -8.90 6.26 -40.99
C ASP A 426 -8.47 6.66 -42.41
N GLU A 427 -7.19 6.97 -42.64
CA GLU A 427 -6.67 7.22 -44.00
C GLU A 427 -6.79 5.98 -44.88
N VAL A 428 -6.41 4.80 -44.35
CA VAL A 428 -6.53 3.53 -45.08
C VAL A 428 -8.00 3.24 -45.38
N ASP A 429 -8.90 3.37 -44.40
CA ASP A 429 -10.33 3.15 -44.62
C ASP A 429 -10.90 4.04 -45.75
N CYS A 430 -10.43 5.28 -45.89
CA CYS A 430 -10.85 6.19 -46.95
C CYS A 430 -10.39 5.77 -48.34
N ILE A 431 -9.18 5.21 -48.48
CA ILE A 431 -8.59 4.86 -49.78
C ILE A 431 -8.61 3.36 -50.09
N LEU A 432 -9.09 2.52 -49.18
CA LEU A 432 -9.00 1.06 -49.28
C LEU A 432 -9.67 0.50 -50.54
N ALA A 433 -10.76 1.11 -51.01
CA ALA A 433 -11.47 0.67 -52.20
C ALA A 433 -10.74 1.04 -53.50
N GLU A 434 -9.96 2.12 -53.50
CA GLU A 434 -9.29 2.69 -54.68
C GLU A 434 -7.82 2.25 -54.77
N ASN A 435 -7.20 1.91 -53.64
CA ASN A 435 -5.83 1.44 -53.56
C ASN A 435 -5.76 -0.09 -53.70
N GLU A 436 -5.19 -0.58 -54.79
CA GLU A 436 -5.10 -2.01 -55.10
C GLU A 436 -4.39 -2.84 -54.01
N THR A 437 -3.35 -2.30 -53.38
CA THR A 437 -2.60 -2.98 -52.31
C THR A 437 -3.48 -3.17 -51.08
N PHE A 438 -4.11 -2.12 -50.58
CA PHE A 438 -4.99 -2.21 -49.41
C PHE A 438 -6.24 -3.03 -49.68
N HIS A 439 -6.83 -2.90 -50.88
CA HIS A 439 -7.95 -3.73 -51.29
C HIS A 439 -7.58 -5.21 -51.24
N THR A 440 -6.45 -5.58 -51.84
CA THR A 440 -5.96 -6.96 -51.90
C THR A 440 -5.68 -7.52 -50.50
N LEU A 441 -4.93 -6.77 -49.68
CA LEU A 441 -4.64 -7.15 -48.29
C LEU A 441 -5.91 -7.35 -47.47
N TYR A 442 -6.90 -6.46 -47.62
CA TYR A 442 -8.18 -6.60 -46.94
C TYR A 442 -8.94 -7.85 -47.38
N GLN A 443 -8.98 -8.16 -48.68
CA GLN A 443 -9.62 -9.39 -49.17
C GLN A 443 -8.93 -10.66 -48.65
N LEU A 444 -7.60 -10.68 -48.61
CA LEU A 444 -6.81 -11.79 -48.05
C LEU A 444 -7.09 -11.95 -46.55
N ALA A 445 -7.12 -10.84 -45.80
CA ALA A 445 -7.47 -10.81 -44.38
C ALA A 445 -8.87 -11.37 -44.10
N LEU A 446 -9.88 -10.97 -44.88
CA LEU A 446 -11.25 -11.50 -44.75
C LEU A 446 -11.34 -13.00 -45.01
N LYS A 447 -10.62 -13.52 -46.01
CA LYS A 447 -10.59 -14.95 -46.32
C LYS A 447 -9.92 -15.74 -45.19
N PHE A 448 -8.82 -15.23 -44.63
CA PHE A 448 -8.17 -15.86 -43.48
C PHE A 448 -9.09 -15.85 -42.24
N ARG A 449 -9.72 -14.70 -41.95
CA ARG A 449 -10.72 -14.57 -40.87
C ARG A 449 -11.84 -15.59 -41.01
N GLN A 450 -12.41 -15.72 -42.21
CA GLN A 450 -13.50 -16.66 -42.48
C GLN A 450 -13.09 -18.11 -42.15
N ARG A 451 -11.89 -18.54 -42.56
CA ARG A 451 -11.39 -19.88 -42.20
C ARG A 451 -11.24 -20.08 -40.69
N ARG A 452 -10.77 -19.06 -39.96
CA ARG A 452 -10.69 -19.13 -38.48
C ARG A 452 -12.07 -19.30 -37.86
N LEU A 453 -13.09 -18.60 -38.38
CA LEU A 453 -14.47 -18.75 -37.91
C LEU A 453 -15.04 -20.14 -38.22
N GLU A 454 -14.75 -20.69 -39.40
CA GLU A 454 -15.11 -22.06 -39.78
C GLU A 454 -14.46 -23.12 -38.88
N GLN A 455 -13.26 -22.84 -38.37
CA GLN A 455 -12.59 -23.66 -37.35
C GLN A 455 -13.14 -23.45 -35.93
N GLY A 456 -14.26 -22.74 -35.78
CA GLY A 456 -14.91 -22.48 -34.51
C GLY A 456 -14.39 -21.24 -33.78
N GLY A 457 -13.55 -20.41 -34.42
CA GLY A 457 -13.17 -19.10 -33.91
C GLY A 457 -14.38 -18.19 -33.68
N MET A 458 -14.16 -17.11 -32.93
CA MET A 458 -15.19 -16.12 -32.58
C MET A 458 -14.62 -14.70 -32.62
N ILE A 459 -15.47 -13.74 -32.98
CA ILE A 459 -15.17 -12.30 -32.94
C ILE A 459 -16.07 -11.65 -31.89
N ILE A 460 -15.44 -11.07 -30.87
CA ILE A 460 -16.14 -10.32 -29.81
C ILE A 460 -15.88 -8.83 -30.01
N ALA A 461 -16.63 -8.23 -30.95
CA ALA A 461 -16.50 -6.83 -31.33
C ALA A 461 -17.45 -5.93 -30.53
N LEU A 462 -17.11 -5.67 -29.27
CA LEU A 462 -17.86 -4.69 -28.45
C LEU A 462 -17.41 -3.26 -28.80
N PRO A 463 -18.32 -2.27 -28.77
CA PRO A 463 -17.95 -0.86 -28.85
C PRO A 463 -16.92 -0.48 -27.80
N GLU A 464 -15.90 0.27 -28.22
CA GLU A 464 -14.89 0.82 -27.32
C GLU A 464 -15.01 2.35 -27.30
N LEU A 465 -14.68 2.97 -26.17
CA LEU A 465 -14.65 4.41 -26.03
C LEU A 465 -13.20 4.90 -26.06
N VAL A 466 -12.95 5.92 -26.88
CA VAL A 466 -11.68 6.64 -26.95
C VAL A 466 -11.93 8.03 -26.41
N PHE A 467 -11.07 8.46 -25.49
CA PHE A 467 -11.13 9.75 -24.82
C PHE A 467 -10.02 10.64 -25.36
N SER A 468 -10.37 11.83 -25.81
CA SER A 468 -9.40 12.85 -26.20
C SER A 468 -9.27 13.87 -25.07
N PHE A 469 -8.04 14.24 -24.74
CA PHE A 469 -7.73 15.17 -23.67
C PHE A 469 -7.08 16.44 -24.21
N HIS A 470 -7.36 17.56 -23.54
CA HIS A 470 -6.54 18.76 -23.62
C HIS A 470 -6.11 19.13 -22.20
N SER A 471 -4.81 19.01 -21.93
CA SER A 471 -4.29 18.99 -20.55
C SER A 471 -5.02 17.90 -19.74
N ASP A 472 -5.61 18.23 -18.59
CA ASP A 472 -6.30 17.26 -17.73
C ASP A 472 -7.83 17.20 -17.96
N THR A 473 -8.34 17.81 -19.03
CA THR A 473 -9.78 17.87 -19.31
C THR A 473 -10.13 17.02 -20.53
N VAL A 474 -11.13 16.14 -20.37
CA VAL A 474 -11.72 15.40 -21.50
C VAL A 474 -12.44 16.39 -22.39
N ILE A 475 -11.98 16.52 -23.63
CA ILE A 475 -12.61 17.38 -24.64
C ILE A 475 -13.53 16.60 -25.57
N GLU A 476 -13.31 15.30 -25.71
CA GLU A 476 -14.08 14.47 -26.62
C GLU A 476 -14.13 13.01 -26.20
N ILE A 477 -15.26 12.36 -26.46
CA ILE A 477 -15.44 10.92 -26.30
C ILE A 477 -15.96 10.40 -27.62
N ARG A 478 -15.19 9.52 -28.28
CA ARG A 478 -15.55 8.89 -29.55
C ARG A 478 -15.75 7.39 -29.36
N GLN A 479 -16.70 6.83 -30.07
CA GLN A 479 -16.81 5.38 -30.20
C GLN A 479 -15.81 4.87 -31.24
N ARG A 480 -14.96 3.92 -30.85
CA ARG A 480 -14.11 3.16 -31.75
C ARG A 480 -14.82 1.86 -32.13
N ASN A 481 -14.98 1.66 -33.43
CA ASN A 481 -15.48 0.41 -33.99
C ASN A 481 -14.29 -0.49 -34.36
N PRO A 482 -14.07 -1.63 -33.68
CA PRO A 482 -13.00 -2.56 -34.03
C PRO A 482 -13.20 -3.27 -35.38
N GLU A 483 -14.43 -3.27 -35.92
CA GLU A 483 -14.78 -3.92 -37.19
C GLU A 483 -14.65 -2.99 -38.41
N LYS A 484 -13.89 -1.89 -38.31
CA LYS A 484 -13.52 -1.10 -39.49
C LYS A 484 -12.52 -1.87 -40.38
N PRO A 485 -12.59 -1.74 -41.72
CA PRO A 485 -11.76 -2.50 -42.66
C PRO A 485 -10.25 -2.48 -42.39
N ALA A 486 -9.64 -1.31 -42.20
CA ALA A 486 -8.20 -1.17 -41.95
C ALA A 486 -7.75 -1.87 -40.66
N ARG A 487 -8.62 -1.88 -39.63
CA ARG A 487 -8.36 -2.57 -38.36
C ARG A 487 -8.43 -4.08 -38.51
N ILE A 488 -9.43 -4.56 -39.26
CA ILE A 488 -9.55 -6.00 -39.59
C ILE A 488 -8.31 -6.44 -40.38
N LEU A 489 -7.89 -5.67 -41.37
CA LEU A 489 -6.69 -5.93 -42.18
C LEU A 489 -5.48 -6.18 -41.28
N ILE A 490 -5.11 -5.21 -40.43
CA ILE A 490 -3.95 -5.34 -39.53
C ILE A 490 -4.14 -6.49 -38.55
N ALA A 491 -5.30 -6.60 -37.90
CA ALA A 491 -5.54 -7.62 -36.89
C ALA A 491 -5.36 -9.05 -37.45
N GLU A 492 -5.87 -9.33 -38.65
CA GLU A 492 -5.78 -10.67 -39.24
C GLU A 492 -4.34 -11.01 -39.66
N PHE A 493 -3.56 -10.05 -40.17
CA PHE A 493 -2.14 -10.29 -40.48
C PHE A 493 -1.30 -10.48 -39.22
N MET A 494 -1.55 -9.72 -38.15
CA MET A 494 -0.88 -9.96 -36.87
C MET A 494 -1.23 -11.35 -36.30
N ILE A 495 -2.50 -11.78 -36.40
CA ILE A 495 -2.91 -13.14 -36.01
C ILE A 495 -2.18 -14.19 -36.86
N MET A 496 -2.03 -13.95 -38.17
CA MET A 496 -1.34 -14.85 -39.09
C MET A 496 0.16 -14.95 -38.78
N ALA A 497 0.85 -13.84 -38.56
CA ALA A 497 2.26 -13.81 -38.17
C ALA A 497 2.49 -14.59 -36.85
N ASN A 498 1.66 -14.33 -35.86
CA ASN A 498 1.67 -15.01 -34.56
C ASN A 498 1.41 -16.52 -34.67
N TYR A 499 0.48 -16.93 -35.53
CA TYR A 499 0.24 -18.34 -35.85
C TYR A 499 1.47 -19.00 -36.50
N LEU A 500 2.08 -18.34 -37.48
CA LEU A 500 3.25 -18.86 -38.20
C LEU A 500 4.51 -18.87 -37.33
N ALA A 501 4.67 -17.91 -36.44
CA ALA A 501 5.73 -17.93 -35.43
C ALA A 501 5.59 -19.14 -34.51
N ALA A 502 4.38 -19.42 -34.01
CA ALA A 502 4.11 -20.60 -33.20
C ALA A 502 4.40 -21.90 -33.97
N GLU A 503 4.04 -21.96 -35.26
CA GLU A 503 4.35 -23.10 -36.11
C GLU A 503 5.85 -23.28 -36.34
N PHE A 504 6.58 -22.19 -36.62
CA PHE A 504 8.02 -22.20 -36.82
C PHE A 504 8.76 -22.69 -35.58
N LEU A 505 8.45 -22.12 -34.42
CA LEU A 505 9.05 -22.48 -33.13
C LEU A 505 8.79 -23.96 -32.82
N GLN A 506 7.58 -24.45 -33.08
CA GLN A 506 7.24 -25.86 -32.91
C GLN A 506 8.04 -26.76 -33.85
N LYS A 507 8.06 -26.46 -35.17
CA LYS A 507 8.78 -27.27 -36.17
C LYS A 507 10.28 -27.32 -35.92
N LYS A 508 10.85 -26.25 -35.37
CA LYS A 508 12.28 -26.13 -35.04
C LYS A 508 12.62 -26.63 -33.64
N ASN A 509 11.64 -27.09 -32.86
CA ASN A 509 11.82 -27.48 -31.44
C ASN A 509 12.46 -26.38 -30.58
N ILE A 510 12.11 -25.11 -30.85
CA ILE A 510 12.56 -23.97 -30.05
C ILE A 510 11.59 -23.78 -28.89
N PRO A 511 12.07 -23.75 -27.63
CA PRO A 511 11.22 -23.47 -26.48
C PRO A 511 10.53 -22.11 -26.60
N ALA A 512 9.22 -22.09 -26.38
CA ALA A 512 8.39 -20.90 -26.49
C ALA A 512 7.21 -20.95 -25.52
N LEU A 513 6.62 -19.79 -25.25
CA LEU A 513 5.36 -19.68 -24.52
C LEU A 513 4.21 -19.53 -25.52
N TYR A 514 3.42 -20.59 -25.66
CA TYR A 514 2.21 -20.58 -26.45
C TYR A 514 1.07 -19.97 -25.67
N ARG A 515 0.22 -19.20 -26.35
CA ARG A 515 -1.02 -18.66 -25.79
C ARG A 515 -2.18 -19.50 -26.27
N LEU A 516 -2.78 -20.24 -25.35
CA LEU A 516 -3.95 -21.07 -25.61
C LEU A 516 -5.18 -20.49 -24.90
N GLN A 517 -6.35 -21.00 -25.26
CA GLN A 517 -7.57 -20.62 -24.58
C GLN A 517 -8.57 -21.77 -24.63
N PRO A 518 -9.01 -22.31 -23.47
CA PRO A 518 -10.02 -23.36 -23.40
C PRO A 518 -11.35 -22.97 -24.06
N PRO A 519 -12.21 -23.93 -24.41
CA PRO A 519 -13.52 -23.65 -25.00
C PRO A 519 -14.34 -22.77 -24.07
N PRO A 520 -15.29 -21.96 -24.59
CA PRO A 520 -16.23 -21.27 -23.72
C PRO A 520 -17.01 -22.28 -22.87
N ARG A 521 -17.46 -21.87 -21.69
CA ARG A 521 -18.34 -22.70 -20.84
C ARG A 521 -19.62 -23.06 -21.58
N GLU A 522 -20.10 -22.14 -22.40
CA GLU A 522 -21.23 -22.32 -23.30
C GLU A 522 -21.04 -21.43 -24.54
N ARG A 523 -21.42 -21.96 -25.71
CA ARG A 523 -21.42 -21.23 -26.98
C ARG A 523 -22.84 -20.83 -27.34
N ILE A 524 -23.10 -19.53 -27.36
CA ILE A 524 -24.42 -18.95 -27.67
C ILE A 524 -24.45 -18.23 -29.03
N MET A 525 -23.31 -18.16 -29.72
CA MET A 525 -23.20 -17.58 -31.06
C MET A 525 -22.23 -18.35 -31.95
N ASN A 526 -22.44 -18.26 -33.27
CA ASN A 526 -21.59 -18.87 -34.28
C ASN A 526 -20.73 -17.81 -34.96
N GLY A 527 -19.44 -17.75 -34.59
CA GLY A 527 -18.47 -16.84 -35.20
C GLY A 527 -18.61 -15.40 -34.70
N THR A 528 -19.65 -14.67 -35.12
CA THR A 528 -19.85 -13.26 -34.74
C THR A 528 -21.34 -12.94 -34.57
N SER A 529 -21.65 -11.80 -33.95
CA SER A 529 -23.01 -11.27 -33.80
C SER A 529 -23.03 -9.76 -33.93
N LYS A 530 -24.13 -9.21 -34.48
CA LYS A 530 -24.39 -7.76 -34.47
C LYS A 530 -25.07 -7.30 -33.18
N ASP A 531 -25.62 -8.23 -32.41
CA ASP A 531 -26.28 -7.93 -31.14
C ASP A 531 -25.25 -7.80 -30.01
N ILE A 532 -25.15 -6.59 -29.45
CA ILE A 532 -24.24 -6.27 -28.36
C ILE A 532 -24.54 -7.13 -27.13
N PHE A 533 -25.82 -7.44 -26.86
CA PHE A 533 -26.18 -8.27 -25.72
C PHE A 533 -25.61 -9.69 -25.86
N THR A 534 -25.79 -10.31 -27.03
CA THR A 534 -25.20 -11.60 -27.37
C THR A 534 -23.67 -11.59 -27.26
N LEU A 535 -22.99 -10.58 -27.83
CA LEU A 535 -21.53 -10.44 -27.73
C LEU A 535 -21.06 -10.33 -26.28
N TYR A 536 -21.76 -9.53 -25.46
CA TYR A 536 -21.44 -9.33 -24.06
C TYR A 536 -21.65 -10.60 -23.22
N LEU A 537 -22.76 -11.32 -23.45
CA LEU A 537 -23.01 -12.61 -22.81
C LEU A 537 -21.97 -13.65 -23.21
N GLN A 538 -21.67 -13.77 -24.51
CA GLN A 538 -20.66 -14.71 -24.99
C GLN A 538 -19.30 -14.41 -24.34
N ARG A 539 -18.92 -13.13 -24.20
CA ARG A 539 -17.69 -12.72 -23.51
C ARG A 539 -17.61 -13.22 -22.07
N LYS A 540 -18.72 -13.19 -21.31
CA LYS A 540 -18.76 -13.69 -19.93
C LYS A 540 -18.59 -15.20 -19.82
N LEU A 541 -18.95 -15.93 -20.88
CA LEU A 541 -18.86 -17.39 -20.96
C LEU A 541 -17.48 -17.87 -21.44
N LEU A 542 -16.61 -16.96 -21.90
CA LEU A 542 -15.26 -17.31 -22.31
C LEU A 542 -14.38 -17.67 -21.11
N ASN A 543 -13.57 -18.71 -21.27
CA ASN A 543 -12.48 -18.99 -20.35
C ASN A 543 -11.30 -18.05 -20.61
N ARG A 544 -10.52 -17.76 -19.55
CA ARG A 544 -9.33 -16.92 -19.68
C ARG A 544 -8.30 -17.60 -20.59
N SER A 545 -7.55 -16.78 -21.34
CA SER A 545 -6.36 -17.28 -22.03
C SER A 545 -5.29 -17.68 -21.02
N GLN A 546 -4.48 -18.66 -21.40
CA GLN A 546 -3.43 -19.25 -20.58
C GLN A 546 -2.14 -19.31 -21.39
N LEU A 547 -1.00 -19.31 -20.69
CA LEU A 547 0.31 -19.53 -21.28
C LEU A 547 0.76 -20.95 -20.95
N ASP A 548 1.32 -21.65 -21.94
CA ASP A 548 1.88 -22.99 -21.78
C ASP A 548 3.13 -23.15 -22.65
N THR A 549 4.02 -24.06 -22.25
CA THR A 549 5.18 -24.48 -23.04
C THR A 549 4.82 -25.40 -24.21
N LYS A 550 3.60 -25.95 -24.21
CA LYS A 550 3.08 -26.81 -25.28
C LYS A 550 2.00 -26.08 -26.08
N PRO A 551 2.02 -26.20 -27.43
CA PRO A 551 0.98 -25.61 -28.25
C PRO A 551 -0.36 -26.33 -28.03
N ALA A 552 -1.43 -25.56 -27.97
CA ALA A 552 -2.79 -26.05 -27.86
C ALA A 552 -3.77 -25.08 -28.54
N PHE A 553 -5.01 -25.52 -28.69
CA PHE A 553 -6.05 -24.77 -29.39
C PHE A 553 -6.39 -23.45 -28.67
N HIS A 554 -6.58 -22.39 -29.46
CA HIS A 554 -7.07 -21.11 -28.99
C HIS A 554 -8.51 -20.88 -29.47
N HIS A 555 -9.49 -21.11 -28.60
CA HIS A 555 -10.90 -21.17 -29.01
C HIS A 555 -11.51 -19.86 -29.54
N ILE A 556 -11.08 -18.67 -29.08
CA ILE A 556 -11.50 -17.41 -29.73
C ILE A 556 -10.86 -17.25 -31.11
N LEU A 557 -9.56 -17.56 -31.25
CA LEU A 557 -8.86 -17.34 -32.51
C LEU A 557 -9.17 -18.42 -33.55
N GLY A 558 -9.66 -19.60 -33.15
CA GLY A 558 -9.91 -20.70 -34.08
C GLY A 558 -8.61 -21.22 -34.70
N LEU A 559 -7.57 -21.37 -33.88
CA LEU A 559 -6.23 -21.80 -34.31
C LEU A 559 -5.72 -22.91 -33.39
N ASN A 560 -5.05 -23.92 -33.95
CA ASN A 560 -4.52 -25.06 -33.19
C ASN A 560 -3.23 -24.76 -32.41
N LYS A 561 -2.61 -23.62 -32.67
CA LYS A 561 -1.43 -23.10 -31.98
C LYS A 561 -1.40 -21.58 -32.14
N TYR A 562 -0.85 -20.88 -31.17
CA TYR A 562 -0.71 -19.43 -31.21
C TYR A 562 0.35 -18.99 -30.21
N THR A 563 1.15 -17.99 -30.57
CA THR A 563 2.08 -17.28 -29.68
C THR A 563 1.96 -15.78 -29.97
N SER A 564 2.56 -14.90 -29.17
CA SER A 564 2.64 -13.47 -29.48
C SER A 564 4.08 -13.07 -29.74
N VAL A 565 4.35 -12.50 -30.92
CA VAL A 565 5.66 -11.95 -31.34
C VAL A 565 5.54 -10.59 -32.04
N THR A 566 4.33 -10.05 -32.22
CA THR A 566 4.08 -8.89 -33.10
C THR A 566 4.03 -7.57 -32.34
N SER A 567 4.37 -7.52 -31.05
CA SER A 567 4.38 -6.26 -30.30
C SER A 567 5.52 -6.14 -29.26
N PRO A 568 6.78 -6.40 -29.65
CA PRO A 568 7.92 -6.45 -28.72
C PRO A 568 8.25 -5.12 -28.03
N LEU A 569 7.85 -3.96 -28.56
CA LEU A 569 8.06 -2.66 -27.90
C LEU A 569 7.19 -2.49 -26.66
N ARG A 570 6.09 -3.23 -26.55
CA ARG A 570 5.05 -2.99 -25.54
C ARG A 570 4.63 -4.22 -24.76
N ARG A 571 5.09 -5.42 -25.10
CA ARG A 571 4.81 -6.67 -24.37
C ARG A 571 6.10 -7.46 -24.22
N TYR A 572 6.49 -7.75 -22.98
CA TYR A 572 7.77 -8.42 -22.68
C TYR A 572 7.88 -9.83 -23.25
N LEU A 573 6.75 -10.51 -23.46
CA LEU A 573 6.73 -11.88 -23.98
C LEU A 573 6.94 -11.97 -25.50
N ASP A 574 6.69 -10.86 -26.21
CA ASP A 574 6.91 -10.73 -27.65
C ASP A 574 8.37 -10.35 -27.91
#